data_AF-A0AAV8R0A4-F1
#
_entry.id   AF-A0AAV8R0A4-F1
#
_cell.length_a   1.000
_cell.length_b   1.000
_cell.length_c   1.000
_cell.angle_alpha   90.00
_cell.angle_beta   90.00
_cell.angle_gamma   90.00
#
_symmetry.space_group_name_H-M   'P 1'
#
loop_
_entity.id
_entity.type
_entity.pdbx_description
1 polymer ?
#
loop_
_entity_poly.entity_id
_entity_poly.type
_entity_poly.pdbx_seq_one_letter_code
_entity_poly.pdbx_strand_id
1 'polypeptide(L)'
;MEAVKWGTDYHIKAHSEPFVLYGVVSDGNTDHFCWQRPEDMTTSRLAYRIDVNHPWCSGTQTQLIPISFSATRNSSSDLGTSTGGSTTAASRWPGGTTDPTAGTGMSCYWQRRGCTMRPTTAATWTIWPRTSSFLLQQGREAQHALVLGKYLGKGAHNVQRTTGGLLFRQRWNNMQFVTKAAFLLIIYSDYITSAGRNVVCAAGTASPAELLLFAKSQVDYILGDNPRSASYMVGYGSLTPNRSAIVPPLLSPLRSIPRL
;
A
#
# COMPACT_ATOMS: atom_id res chain seq x y z
N MET A 1 14.65 8.21 -6.27
CA MET A 1 14.87 7.12 -5.29
C MET A 1 14.74 7.61 -3.84
N GLU A 2 14.90 8.91 -3.59
CA GLU A 2 14.89 9.50 -2.23
C GLU A 2 13.67 9.16 -1.39
N ALA A 3 12.44 9.26 -1.93
CA ALA A 3 11.22 8.94 -1.18
C ALA A 3 11.17 7.47 -0.69
N VAL A 4 11.67 6.53 -1.51
CA VAL A 4 11.75 5.10 -1.13
C VAL A 4 12.79 4.93 -0.02
N LYS A 5 13.98 5.52 -0.19
CA LYS A 5 15.03 5.49 0.82
C LYS A 5 14.54 6.08 2.15
N TRP A 6 13.89 7.24 2.09
CA TRP A 6 13.34 7.94 3.24
C TRP A 6 12.38 7.08 4.05
N GLY A 7 11.40 6.46 3.36
CA GLY A 7 10.47 5.54 3.99
C GLY A 7 11.20 4.37 4.63
N THR A 8 12.14 3.75 3.93
CA THR A 8 12.87 2.59 4.44
C THR A 8 13.77 2.93 5.63
N ASP A 9 14.50 4.05 5.59
CA ASP A 9 15.30 4.53 6.72
C ASP A 9 14.43 4.71 7.98
N TYR A 10 13.18 5.17 7.82
CA TYR A 10 12.23 5.30 8.92
C TYR A 10 11.85 3.93 9.49
N HIS A 11 11.54 2.97 8.62
CA HIS A 11 11.16 1.62 9.05
C HIS A 11 12.31 0.90 9.77
N ILE A 12 13.55 1.10 9.33
CA ILE A 12 14.75 0.57 10.01
C ILE A 12 14.88 1.17 11.41
N LYS A 13 14.72 2.49 11.55
CA LYS A 13 14.75 3.17 12.87
C LYS A 13 13.62 2.70 13.78
N ALA A 14 12.43 2.47 13.22
CA ALA A 14 11.27 1.98 13.97
C ALA A 14 11.40 0.52 14.42
N HIS A 15 12.34 -0.24 13.86
CA HIS A 15 12.65 -1.63 14.23
C HIS A 15 14.08 -1.73 14.77
N SER A 16 14.32 -1.04 15.89
CA SER A 16 15.66 -0.90 16.50
C SER A 16 16.21 -2.18 17.10
N GLU A 17 15.35 -3.12 17.51
CA GLU A 17 15.72 -4.36 18.18
C GLU A 17 14.92 -5.55 17.60
N PRO A 18 15.44 -6.79 17.74
CA PRO A 18 14.64 -7.97 17.44
C PRO A 18 13.34 -7.97 18.25
N PHE A 19 12.22 -8.22 17.57
CA PHE A 19 10.90 -8.33 18.18
C PHE A 19 10.33 -7.04 18.81
N VAL A 20 10.91 -5.87 18.51
CA VAL A 20 10.34 -4.57 18.91
C VAL A 20 10.11 -3.72 17.67
N LEU A 21 8.88 -3.21 17.51
CA LEU A 21 8.50 -2.35 16.40
C LEU A 21 7.69 -1.15 16.90
N TYR A 22 8.15 0.07 16.62
CA TYR A 22 7.37 1.29 16.82
C TYR A 22 6.37 1.46 15.67
N GLY A 23 5.10 1.19 15.94
CA GLY A 23 4.05 1.14 14.92
C GLY A 23 3.37 2.47 14.63
N VAL A 24 3.28 3.34 15.64
CA VAL A 24 2.62 4.65 15.56
C VAL A 24 3.37 5.66 16.41
N VAL A 25 3.48 6.89 15.91
CA VAL A 25 3.97 8.05 16.65
C VAL A 25 2.81 9.05 16.75
N SER A 26 2.53 9.51 17.96
CA SER A 26 1.39 10.33 18.37
C SER A 26 0.08 9.58 18.67
N ASP A 27 -0.77 10.28 19.40
CA ASP A 27 -2.20 10.00 19.54
C ASP A 27 -2.99 10.71 18.42
N GLY A 28 -3.93 10.00 17.78
CA GLY A 28 -4.68 10.53 16.64
C GLY A 28 -5.79 11.50 17.02
N ASN A 29 -6.37 11.40 18.23
CA ASN A 29 -7.38 12.36 18.66
C ASN A 29 -6.76 13.74 18.82
N THR A 30 -5.68 13.84 19.59
CA THR A 30 -4.96 15.10 19.80
C THR A 30 -4.40 15.68 18.50
N ASP A 31 -3.89 14.83 17.61
CA ASP A 31 -3.43 15.23 16.27
C ASP A 31 -4.56 15.84 15.44
N HIS A 32 -5.73 15.18 15.39
CA HIS A 32 -6.86 15.63 14.58
C HIS A 32 -7.53 16.92 15.10
N PHE A 33 -7.37 17.26 16.38
CA PHE A 33 -7.79 18.56 16.93
C PHE A 33 -6.79 19.69 16.62
N CYS A 34 -5.59 19.38 16.14
CA CYS A 34 -4.54 20.35 15.86
C CYS A 34 -4.48 20.69 14.36
N TRP A 35 -5.09 21.81 13.96
CA TRP A 35 -5.00 22.32 12.58
C TRP A 35 -3.88 23.36 12.43
N GLN A 36 -2.63 22.89 12.48
CA GLN A 36 -1.43 23.72 12.42
C GLN A 36 -0.36 23.09 11.53
N ARG A 37 0.62 23.89 11.09
CA ARG A 37 1.75 23.39 10.31
C ARG A 37 2.53 22.37 11.15
N PRO A 38 3.02 21.27 10.55
CA PRO A 38 3.76 20.26 11.28
C PRO A 38 5.01 20.81 11.99
N GLU A 39 5.64 21.87 11.47
CA GLU A 39 6.77 22.54 12.12
C GLU A 39 6.39 23.34 13.37
N ASP A 40 5.13 23.80 13.46
CA ASP A 40 4.61 24.63 14.55
C ASP A 40 3.90 23.77 15.62
N MET A 41 3.80 22.45 15.41
CA MET A 41 3.07 21.54 16.30
C MET A 41 3.78 21.38 17.64
N THR A 42 3.03 21.61 18.72
CA THR A 42 3.46 21.40 20.11
C THR A 42 2.74 20.24 20.80
N THR A 43 1.81 19.58 20.08
CA THR A 43 1.10 18.40 20.58
C THR A 43 2.07 17.26 20.90
N SER A 44 1.75 16.47 21.93
CA SER A 44 2.52 15.27 22.25
C SER A 44 2.66 14.32 21.06
N ARG A 45 3.85 13.73 20.89
CA ARG A 45 4.20 12.79 19.81
C ARG A 45 4.75 11.48 20.38
N LEU A 46 4.08 10.92 21.40
CA LEU A 46 4.51 9.66 22.03
C LEU A 46 4.57 8.52 21.00
N ALA A 47 5.64 7.73 21.04
CA ALA A 47 5.79 6.56 20.18
C ALA A 47 5.23 5.30 20.89
N TYR A 48 4.41 4.53 20.18
CA TYR A 48 3.81 3.29 20.66
C TYR A 48 4.51 2.09 20.03
N ARG A 49 5.01 1.18 20.89
CA ARG A 49 5.72 -0.02 20.45
C ARG A 49 4.84 -1.25 20.47
N ILE A 50 5.19 -2.18 19.60
CA ILE A 50 4.65 -3.52 19.44
C ILE A 50 5.78 -4.46 19.86
N ASP A 51 5.52 -5.33 20.82
CA ASP A 51 6.51 -6.29 21.35
C ASP A 51 5.85 -7.65 21.61
N VAL A 52 6.64 -8.63 22.06
CA VAL A 52 6.15 -10.00 22.32
C VAL A 52 5.03 -10.06 23.36
N ASN A 53 4.95 -9.06 24.25
CA ASN A 53 3.91 -8.97 25.28
C ASN A 53 2.68 -8.21 24.76
N HIS A 54 2.84 -7.35 23.75
CA HIS A 54 1.79 -6.57 23.12
C HIS A 54 1.78 -6.79 21.58
N PRO A 55 1.35 -7.97 21.11
CA PRO A 55 1.53 -8.37 19.72
C PRO A 55 0.57 -7.69 18.74
N TRP A 56 1.09 -7.27 17.58
CA TRP A 56 0.28 -6.83 16.44
C TRP A 56 0.80 -7.34 15.09
N CYS A 57 0.15 -8.38 14.58
CA CYS A 57 0.59 -9.13 13.39
C CYS A 57 0.41 -8.36 12.06
N SER A 58 -0.64 -7.55 11.91
CA SER A 58 -0.84 -6.76 10.68
C SER A 58 0.16 -5.59 10.54
N GLY A 59 0.47 -4.93 11.66
CA GLY A 59 1.43 -3.82 11.70
C GLY A 59 2.84 -4.28 11.38
N THR A 60 3.26 -5.40 11.96
CA THR A 60 4.55 -6.03 11.68
C THR A 60 4.68 -6.43 10.20
N GLN A 61 3.75 -7.21 9.64
CA GLN A 61 3.85 -7.62 8.22
C GLN A 61 3.90 -6.45 7.23
N THR A 62 3.12 -5.39 7.46
CA THR A 62 3.06 -4.23 6.56
C THR A 62 4.39 -3.47 6.51
N GLN A 63 5.16 -3.48 7.60
CA GLN A 63 6.44 -2.78 7.72
C GLN A 63 7.61 -3.62 7.19
N LEU A 64 7.52 -4.95 7.19
CA LEU A 64 8.60 -5.82 6.70
C LEU A 64 8.67 -5.95 5.18
N ILE A 65 7.55 -5.78 4.49
CA ILE A 65 7.50 -5.78 3.02
C ILE A 65 8.35 -4.64 2.41
N PRO A 66 8.21 -3.36 2.82
CA PRO A 66 8.99 -2.27 2.24
C PRO A 66 10.50 -2.35 2.59
N ILE A 67 10.86 -2.85 3.79
CA ILE A 67 12.26 -3.09 4.16
C ILE A 67 12.86 -4.16 3.23
N SER A 68 12.18 -5.30 3.08
CA SER A 68 12.64 -6.39 2.20
C SER A 68 12.74 -5.96 0.74
N PHE A 69 11.76 -5.22 0.24
CA PHE A 69 11.78 -4.67 -1.11
C PHE A 69 12.97 -3.71 -1.33
N SER A 70 13.32 -2.90 -0.34
CA SER A 70 14.46 -1.97 -0.45
C SER A 70 15.80 -2.69 -0.34
N ALA A 71 15.89 -3.72 0.51
CA ALA A 71 17.06 -4.58 0.64
C ALA A 71 17.46 -5.21 -0.71
N THR A 72 16.46 -5.75 -1.42
CA THR A 72 16.67 -6.39 -2.74
C THR A 72 17.07 -5.42 -3.85
N ARG A 73 16.73 -4.12 -3.72
CA ARG A 73 17.04 -3.11 -4.74
C ARG A 73 18.39 -2.42 -4.55
N ASN A 74 18.85 -2.31 -3.31
CA ASN A 74 20.05 -1.54 -2.95
C ASN A 74 21.27 -2.41 -2.56
N SER A 75 21.17 -3.75 -2.56
CA SER A 75 22.29 -4.67 -2.29
C SER A 75 23.12 -4.34 -1.02
N SER A 76 22.49 -3.83 0.03
CA SER A 76 23.17 -3.45 1.29
C SER A 76 23.07 -4.58 2.31
N SER A 77 24.22 -4.98 2.88
CA SER A 77 24.35 -6.03 3.89
C SER A 77 23.55 -5.77 5.17
N ASP A 78 23.43 -4.50 5.57
CA ASP A 78 22.76 -4.09 6.82
C ASP A 78 21.24 -4.27 6.75
N LEU A 79 20.68 -4.28 5.54
CA LEU A 79 19.25 -4.55 5.31
C LEU A 79 18.92 -6.05 5.36
N GLY A 80 19.91 -6.93 5.15
CA GLY A 80 19.75 -8.38 5.16
C GLY A 80 19.60 -8.98 6.56
N THR A 81 20.29 -8.40 7.56
CA THR A 81 20.19 -8.80 8.97
C THR A 81 18.88 -8.36 9.62
N SER A 82 18.38 -7.16 9.32
CA SER A 82 17.07 -6.68 9.82
C SER A 82 15.89 -7.49 9.24
N THR A 83 15.97 -7.88 7.96
CA THR A 83 14.96 -8.74 7.31
C THR A 83 14.94 -10.15 7.88
N GLY A 84 16.10 -10.81 8.05
CA GLY A 84 16.17 -12.18 8.58
C GLY A 84 15.69 -12.33 10.03
N GLY A 85 16.01 -11.35 10.89
CA GLY A 85 15.52 -11.33 12.27
C GLY A 85 14.01 -11.10 12.34
N SER A 86 13.46 -10.27 11.45
CA SER A 86 12.07 -9.86 11.50
C SER A 86 11.11 -10.84 10.80
N THR A 87 11.53 -11.58 9.77
CA THR A 87 10.73 -12.68 9.21
C THR A 87 10.57 -13.83 10.22
N THR A 88 11.63 -14.11 10.99
CA THR A 88 11.61 -15.10 12.07
C THR A 88 10.70 -14.63 13.21
N ALA A 89 10.72 -13.33 13.52
CA ALA A 89 9.78 -12.69 14.42
C ALA A 89 8.33 -12.86 13.94
N ALA A 90 7.95 -12.35 12.77
CA ALA A 90 6.57 -12.41 12.28
C ALA A 90 5.99 -13.84 12.23
N SER A 91 6.83 -14.86 12.03
CA SER A 91 6.42 -16.28 12.04
C SER A 91 6.17 -16.88 13.44
N ARG A 92 6.74 -16.28 14.49
CA ARG A 92 6.63 -16.74 15.89
C ARG A 92 5.55 -16.02 16.70
N TRP A 93 4.93 -14.98 16.16
CA TRP A 93 3.99 -14.16 16.94
C TRP A 93 2.61 -14.81 16.89
N PRO A 94 2.05 -15.24 18.03
CA PRO A 94 0.68 -15.71 18.06
C PRO A 94 -0.25 -14.60 17.58
N GLY A 95 -1.26 -14.96 16.79
CA GLY A 95 -2.20 -14.02 16.16
C GLY A 95 -2.99 -13.24 17.20
N GLY A 96 -2.43 -12.13 17.69
CA GLY A 96 -3.09 -11.19 18.59
C GLY A 96 -3.98 -10.21 17.82
N THR A 97 -5.21 -10.06 18.30
CA THR A 97 -6.10 -8.96 17.94
C THR A 97 -5.80 -7.77 18.85
N THR A 98 -5.43 -6.64 18.24
CA THR A 98 -5.45 -5.27 18.79
C THR A 98 -5.34 -5.15 20.32
N ASP A 99 -4.16 -4.79 20.81
CA ASP A 99 -4.02 -4.28 22.17
C ASP A 99 -4.76 -2.93 22.31
N PRO A 100 -5.69 -2.78 23.28
CA PRO A 100 -6.36 -1.51 23.57
C PRO A 100 -5.44 -0.38 24.04
N THR A 101 -4.17 -0.66 24.40
CA THR A 101 -3.19 0.38 24.75
C THR A 101 -2.48 0.99 23.55
N ALA A 102 -2.64 0.40 22.36
CA ALA A 102 -2.12 0.93 21.12
C ALA A 102 -3.01 2.14 20.73
N GLY A 103 -2.53 3.35 21.01
CA GLY A 103 -3.31 4.58 21.19
C GLY A 103 -4.44 4.86 20.19
N THR A 104 -5.38 5.72 20.59
CA THR A 104 -6.65 5.95 19.88
C THR A 104 -6.50 6.35 18.40
N GLY A 105 -5.32 6.82 17.97
CA GLY A 105 -4.99 7.04 16.55
C GLY A 105 -5.03 5.80 15.66
N MET A 106 -4.99 4.59 16.23
CA MET A 106 -5.04 3.33 15.47
C MET A 106 -6.46 2.94 15.01
N SER A 107 -7.50 3.45 15.69
CA SER A 107 -8.92 3.23 15.36
C SER A 107 -9.30 3.75 13.96
N CYS A 108 -8.69 4.86 13.53
CA CYS A 108 -8.98 5.50 12.25
C CYS A 108 -8.44 4.72 11.04
N TYR A 109 -7.40 3.92 11.24
CA TYR A 109 -6.68 3.28 10.14
C TYR A 109 -7.02 1.78 10.01
N TRP A 110 -7.27 1.01 11.10
CA TRP A 110 -7.33 -0.46 10.99
C TRP A 110 -8.19 -1.24 12.02
N GLN A 111 -9.17 -2.02 11.51
CA GLN A 111 -9.30 -3.49 11.56
C GLN A 111 -10.76 -3.92 11.23
N ARG A 112 -11.01 -4.50 10.03
CA ARG A 112 -12.29 -5.18 9.70
C ARG A 112 -12.15 -6.67 9.33
N ARG A 113 -10.92 -7.19 9.17
CA ARG A 113 -10.66 -8.62 8.94
C ARG A 113 -9.43 -9.06 9.74
N GLY A 114 -9.52 -10.19 10.43
CA GLY A 114 -8.43 -10.73 11.26
C GLY A 114 -7.20 -11.18 10.45
N CYS A 115 -6.11 -11.49 11.16
CA CYS A 115 -4.89 -12.01 10.55
C CYS A 115 -5.09 -13.47 10.13
N THR A 116 -5.46 -13.67 8.86
CA THR A 116 -5.39 -14.97 8.18
C THR A 116 -4.51 -14.85 6.94
N MET A 117 -3.26 -14.45 7.11
CA MET A 117 -2.22 -14.76 6.14
C MET A 117 -1.36 -15.89 6.71
N ARG A 118 -1.37 -17.05 6.04
CA ARG A 118 -0.42 -18.13 6.29
C ARG A 118 1.02 -17.61 6.09
N PRO A 119 2.05 -18.25 6.68
CA PRO A 119 3.44 -17.76 6.74
C PRO A 119 4.13 -17.46 5.39
N THR A 120 3.43 -17.71 4.29
CA THR A 120 3.97 -17.66 2.95
C THR A 120 4.21 -16.25 2.43
N THR A 121 3.55 -15.19 2.93
CA THR A 121 3.73 -13.82 2.39
C THR A 121 4.98 -13.10 2.89
N ALA A 122 5.47 -13.34 4.11
CA ALA A 122 6.73 -12.74 4.59
C ALA A 122 7.96 -13.55 4.15
N ALA A 123 7.86 -14.88 4.20
CA ALA A 123 8.90 -15.80 3.71
C ALA A 123 9.11 -15.74 2.19
N THR A 124 8.16 -15.19 1.43
CA THR A 124 8.34 -14.98 -0.02
C THR A 124 9.21 -13.78 -0.36
N TRP A 125 9.42 -12.82 0.54
CA TRP A 125 10.23 -11.63 0.25
C TRP A 125 11.72 -11.78 0.60
N THR A 126 12.09 -12.75 1.43
CA THR A 126 13.49 -13.11 1.70
C THR A 126 14.13 -13.94 0.58
N ILE A 127 13.35 -14.40 -0.41
CA ILE A 127 13.81 -15.17 -1.57
C ILE A 127 13.61 -14.34 -2.85
N TRP A 128 14.40 -13.29 -3.03
CA TRP A 128 14.56 -12.57 -4.31
C TRP A 128 15.98 -11.99 -4.36
N PRO A 129 16.70 -11.97 -5.51
CA PRO A 129 16.10 -11.59 -6.80
C PRO A 129 16.72 -12.23 -8.07
N ARG A 130 15.88 -12.80 -8.96
CA ARG A 130 16.01 -12.67 -10.45
C ARG A 130 14.60 -12.83 -11.07
N THR A 131 14.19 -11.88 -11.90
CA THR A 131 12.97 -11.87 -12.76
C THR A 131 11.65 -11.44 -12.12
N SER A 132 11.04 -10.38 -12.69
CA SER A 132 9.75 -9.68 -12.42
C SER A 132 8.48 -10.56 -12.33
N SER A 133 8.65 -11.88 -12.28
CA SER A 133 7.66 -12.93 -12.48
C SER A 133 6.92 -13.32 -11.19
N PHE A 134 7.48 -13.00 -10.01
CA PHE A 134 7.15 -13.74 -8.79
C PHE A 134 5.87 -13.31 -8.06
N LEU A 135 5.43 -12.04 -8.17
CA LEU A 135 4.13 -11.62 -7.63
C LEU A 135 2.95 -12.41 -8.24
N LEU A 136 3.17 -13.00 -9.41
CA LEU A 136 2.19 -13.74 -10.20
C LEU A 136 2.41 -15.26 -10.15
N GLN A 137 3.64 -15.69 -9.85
CA GLN A 137 4.06 -17.10 -9.79
C GLN A 137 3.66 -17.86 -8.52
N GLN A 138 2.99 -17.21 -7.54
CA GLN A 138 2.51 -17.86 -6.31
C GLN A 138 1.39 -18.91 -6.51
N GLY A 139 1.18 -19.42 -7.73
CA GLY A 139 0.09 -20.38 -8.03
C GLY A 139 -1.32 -19.78 -7.88
N ARG A 140 -1.42 -18.44 -7.82
CA ARG A 140 -2.68 -17.70 -7.63
C ARG A 140 -3.22 -17.07 -8.92
N GLU A 141 -2.77 -17.56 -10.08
CA GLU A 141 -3.22 -17.05 -11.38
C GLU A 141 -4.74 -17.07 -11.51
N ALA A 142 -5.40 -18.14 -11.06
CA ALA A 142 -6.86 -18.24 -11.04
C ALA A 142 -7.50 -17.16 -10.15
N GLN A 143 -6.91 -16.83 -9.01
CA GLN A 143 -7.41 -15.75 -8.14
C GLN A 143 -7.21 -14.37 -8.77
N HIS A 144 -6.09 -14.16 -9.46
CA HIS A 144 -5.82 -12.92 -10.18
C HIS A 144 -6.79 -12.75 -11.36
N ALA A 145 -7.01 -13.79 -12.17
CA ALA A 145 -7.97 -13.78 -13.26
C ALA A 145 -9.39 -13.41 -12.79
N LEU A 146 -9.83 -13.98 -11.66
CA LEU A 146 -11.11 -13.64 -11.04
C LEU A 146 -11.19 -12.15 -10.63
N VAL A 147 -10.13 -11.58 -10.08
CA VAL A 147 -10.10 -10.17 -9.68
C VAL A 147 -10.09 -9.24 -10.89
N LEU A 148 -9.24 -9.53 -11.88
CA LEU A 148 -9.10 -8.70 -13.09
C LEU A 148 -10.38 -8.72 -13.93
N GLY A 149 -11.01 -9.89 -14.07
CA GLY A 149 -12.30 -10.02 -14.73
C GLY A 149 -13.37 -9.11 -14.12
N LYS A 150 -13.40 -8.96 -12.79
CA LYS A 150 -14.35 -8.07 -12.11
C LYS A 150 -14.14 -6.60 -12.44
N TYR A 151 -12.90 -6.16 -12.66
CA TYR A 151 -12.60 -4.78 -13.07
C TYR A 151 -13.03 -4.53 -14.52
N LEU A 152 -12.83 -5.51 -15.40
CA LEU A 152 -13.18 -5.41 -16.82
C LEU A 152 -14.67 -5.55 -17.10
N GLY A 153 -15.48 -6.01 -16.15
CA GLY A 153 -16.90 -6.31 -16.39
C GLY A 153 -17.14 -7.76 -16.86
N LYS A 154 -16.11 -8.61 -16.78
CA LYS A 154 -16.10 -10.01 -17.22
C LYS A 154 -16.14 -11.02 -16.07
N GLY A 155 -16.44 -10.58 -14.85
CA GLY A 155 -16.57 -11.42 -13.67
C GLY A 155 -18.02 -11.74 -13.32
N ALA A 156 -18.23 -12.71 -12.41
CA ALA A 156 -19.56 -13.03 -11.89
C ALA A 156 -20.21 -11.90 -11.07
N HIS A 157 -19.37 -11.09 -10.39
CA HIS A 157 -19.78 -9.91 -9.63
C HIS A 157 -18.81 -8.77 -9.92
N ASN A 158 -19.16 -7.95 -10.90
CA ASN A 158 -18.30 -6.88 -11.39
C ASN A 158 -18.24 -5.71 -10.40
N VAL A 159 -17.10 -5.00 -10.42
CA VAL A 159 -16.98 -3.73 -9.71
C VAL A 159 -17.87 -2.71 -10.40
N GLN A 160 -18.67 -1.98 -9.61
CA GLN A 160 -19.55 -0.94 -10.14
C GLN A 160 -18.74 0.14 -10.84
N ARG A 161 -19.36 0.80 -11.82
CA ARG A 161 -18.79 1.95 -12.52
C ARG A 161 -19.72 3.15 -12.38
N THR A 162 -19.14 4.33 -12.31
CA THR A 162 -19.91 5.58 -12.49
C THR A 162 -20.46 5.66 -13.91
N THR A 163 -21.43 6.55 -14.14
CA THR A 163 -21.92 6.84 -15.50
C THR A 163 -20.79 7.27 -16.45
N GLY A 164 -19.75 7.92 -15.94
CA GLY A 164 -18.57 8.30 -16.72
C GLY A 164 -17.51 7.21 -16.90
N GLY A 165 -17.75 5.98 -16.43
CA GLY A 165 -16.84 4.84 -16.65
C GLY A 165 -15.76 4.62 -15.59
N LEU A 166 -15.63 5.49 -14.59
CA LEU A 166 -14.71 5.29 -13.45
C LEU A 166 -15.15 4.09 -12.59
N LEU A 167 -14.20 3.23 -12.22
CA LEU A 167 -14.41 2.20 -11.19
C LEU A 167 -14.85 2.83 -9.86
N PHE A 168 -15.94 2.31 -9.31
CA PHE A 168 -16.53 2.81 -8.08
C PHE A 168 -16.70 1.68 -7.07
N ARG A 169 -15.90 1.72 -6.02
CA ARG A 169 -15.97 0.75 -4.91
C ARG A 169 -16.68 1.34 -3.70
N GLN A 170 -16.40 2.59 -3.38
CA GLN A 170 -16.90 3.23 -2.17
C GLN A 170 -16.86 4.76 -2.27
N ARG A 171 -17.62 5.44 -1.41
CA ARG A 171 -17.72 6.92 -1.43
C ARG A 171 -16.45 7.61 -0.93
N TRP A 172 -15.93 7.16 0.21
CA TRP A 172 -14.69 7.70 0.78
C TRP A 172 -13.49 7.05 0.10
N ASN A 173 -12.42 7.82 -0.16
CA ASN A 173 -11.13 7.38 -0.72
C ASN A 173 -11.14 6.49 -2.00
N ASN A 174 -12.18 6.58 -2.84
CA ASN A 174 -12.35 5.75 -4.04
C ASN A 174 -11.11 5.73 -4.95
N MET A 175 -10.46 6.88 -5.16
CA MET A 175 -9.31 7.01 -6.06
C MET A 175 -8.11 6.15 -5.65
N GLN A 176 -7.99 5.78 -4.37
CA GLN A 176 -6.96 4.82 -3.94
C GLN A 176 -7.23 3.41 -4.48
N PHE A 177 -8.50 3.04 -4.66
CA PHE A 177 -8.86 1.75 -5.27
C PHE A 177 -8.68 1.77 -6.77
N VAL A 178 -9.06 2.87 -7.43
CA VAL A 178 -8.91 3.04 -8.87
C VAL A 178 -7.44 2.95 -9.27
N THR A 179 -6.56 3.70 -8.59
CA THR A 179 -5.12 3.70 -8.89
C THR A 179 -4.48 2.34 -8.64
N LYS A 180 -4.83 1.65 -7.55
CA LYS A 180 -4.36 0.28 -7.26
C LYS A 180 -4.82 -0.72 -8.32
N ALA A 181 -6.08 -0.64 -8.75
CA ALA A 181 -6.61 -1.51 -9.80
C ALA A 181 -5.87 -1.26 -11.14
N ALA A 182 -5.73 0.01 -11.54
CA ALA A 182 -5.02 0.38 -12.76
C ALA A 182 -3.56 -0.11 -12.74
N PHE A 183 -2.84 0.09 -11.63
CA PHE A 183 -1.48 -0.40 -11.48
C PHE A 183 -1.37 -1.93 -11.60
N LEU A 184 -2.28 -2.66 -10.95
CA LEU A 184 -2.31 -4.13 -11.04
C LEU A 184 -2.60 -4.60 -12.47
N LEU A 185 -3.54 -3.97 -13.17
CA LEU A 185 -3.89 -4.28 -14.56
C LEU A 185 -2.70 -4.07 -15.51
N ILE A 186 -1.95 -2.99 -15.34
CA ILE A 186 -0.74 -2.70 -16.15
C ILE A 186 0.32 -3.78 -15.94
N ILE A 187 0.66 -4.09 -14.69
CA ILE A 187 1.65 -5.14 -14.38
C ILE A 187 1.22 -6.50 -14.94
N TYR A 188 -0.06 -6.82 -14.81
CA TYR A 188 -0.58 -8.10 -15.27
C TYR A 188 -0.61 -8.18 -16.81
N SER A 189 -0.89 -7.07 -17.49
CA SER A 189 -0.79 -6.96 -18.95
C SER A 189 0.61 -7.34 -19.43
N ASP A 190 1.65 -6.73 -18.85
CA ASP A 190 3.05 -7.01 -19.23
C ASP A 190 3.42 -8.47 -18.98
N TYR A 191 2.96 -9.03 -17.84
CA TYR A 191 3.20 -10.43 -17.51
C TYR A 191 2.57 -11.39 -18.51
N ILE A 192 1.28 -11.24 -18.83
CA ILE A 192 0.62 -12.17 -19.75
C ILE A 192 1.06 -11.97 -21.20
N THR A 193 1.51 -10.76 -21.55
CA THR A 193 2.20 -10.49 -22.82
C THR A 193 3.47 -11.35 -22.91
N SER A 194 4.29 -11.32 -21.85
CA SER A 194 5.52 -12.11 -21.78
C SER A 194 5.26 -13.61 -21.78
N ALA A 195 4.13 -14.04 -21.21
CA ALA A 195 3.71 -15.44 -21.22
C ALA A 195 3.04 -15.88 -22.54
N GLY A 196 2.71 -14.96 -23.44
CA GLY A 196 1.97 -15.25 -24.68
C GLY A 196 0.54 -15.77 -24.44
N ARG A 197 -0.13 -15.32 -23.37
CA ARG A 197 -1.46 -15.81 -22.97
C ARG A 197 -2.49 -14.70 -22.82
N ASN A 198 -3.77 -15.09 -22.83
CA ASN A 198 -4.90 -14.26 -22.41
C ASN A 198 -5.41 -14.70 -21.03
N VAL A 199 -6.15 -13.82 -20.35
CA VAL A 199 -6.83 -14.14 -19.09
C VAL A 199 -8.18 -14.77 -19.40
N VAL A 200 -8.47 -15.93 -18.81
CA VAL A 200 -9.81 -16.53 -18.87
C VAL A 200 -10.63 -15.98 -17.71
N CYS A 201 -11.75 -15.34 -18.04
CA CYS A 201 -12.68 -14.73 -17.09
C CYS A 201 -14.01 -15.50 -17.07
N ALA A 202 -14.91 -15.16 -16.15
CA ALA A 202 -16.23 -15.81 -16.08
C ALA A 202 -17.07 -15.52 -17.34
N ALA A 203 -16.94 -14.32 -17.91
CA ALA A 203 -17.58 -13.92 -19.15
C ALA A 203 -16.51 -13.61 -20.23
N GLY A 204 -16.01 -14.66 -20.87
CA GLY A 204 -15.08 -14.57 -22.00
C GLY A 204 -13.60 -14.44 -21.58
N THR A 205 -12.78 -13.96 -22.51
CA THR A 205 -11.33 -13.78 -22.33
C THR A 205 -10.96 -12.30 -22.31
N ALA A 206 -9.89 -11.95 -21.62
CA ALA A 206 -9.30 -10.62 -21.65
C ALA A 206 -7.88 -10.67 -22.19
N SER A 207 -7.59 -9.85 -23.20
CA SER A 207 -6.26 -9.76 -23.81
C SER A 207 -5.34 -8.82 -23.02
N PRO A 208 -4.01 -8.92 -23.20
CA PRO A 208 -3.09 -7.93 -22.61
C PRO A 208 -3.45 -6.49 -23.01
N ALA A 209 -3.75 -6.26 -24.29
CA ALA A 209 -4.17 -4.95 -24.78
C ALA A 209 -5.43 -4.44 -24.08
N GLU A 210 -6.41 -5.30 -23.81
CA GLU A 210 -7.63 -4.92 -23.10
C GLU A 210 -7.35 -4.49 -21.65
N LEU A 211 -6.49 -5.23 -20.93
CA LEU A 211 -6.07 -4.86 -19.57
C LEU A 211 -5.40 -3.48 -19.55
N LEU A 212 -4.47 -3.26 -20.48
CA LEU A 212 -3.73 -2.00 -20.58
C LEU A 212 -4.63 -0.82 -20.97
N LEU A 213 -5.50 -0.99 -21.97
CA LEU A 213 -6.42 0.05 -22.40
C LEU A 213 -7.42 0.43 -21.31
N PHE A 214 -7.94 -0.57 -20.59
CA PHE A 214 -8.82 -0.28 -19.46
C PHE A 214 -8.07 0.44 -18.34
N ALA A 215 -6.86 0.01 -17.98
CA ALA A 215 -6.04 0.71 -16.99
C ALA A 215 -5.75 2.17 -17.40
N LYS A 216 -5.41 2.39 -18.69
CA LYS A 216 -5.21 3.72 -19.25
C LYS A 216 -6.47 4.58 -19.10
N SER A 217 -7.67 4.04 -19.41
CA SER A 217 -8.93 4.78 -19.26
C SER A 217 -9.15 5.29 -17.82
N GLN A 218 -8.73 4.51 -16.81
CA GLN A 218 -8.88 4.92 -15.42
C GLN A 218 -7.89 6.02 -15.03
N VAL A 219 -6.68 6.00 -15.60
CA VAL A 219 -5.68 7.06 -15.44
C VAL A 219 -6.14 8.33 -16.17
N ASP A 220 -6.59 8.22 -17.42
CA ASP A 220 -7.10 9.35 -18.21
C ASP A 220 -8.28 10.01 -17.48
N TYR A 221 -9.22 9.23 -16.92
CA TYR A 221 -10.31 9.75 -16.10
C TYR A 221 -9.80 10.54 -14.90
N ILE A 222 -8.80 10.03 -14.17
CA ILE A 222 -8.19 10.72 -13.03
C ILE A 222 -7.57 12.06 -13.47
N LEU A 223 -6.99 12.11 -14.67
CA LEU A 223 -6.27 13.28 -15.19
C LEU A 223 -7.15 14.30 -15.91
N GLY A 224 -8.41 13.95 -16.22
CA GLY A 224 -9.39 14.92 -16.72
C GLY A 224 -10.34 14.41 -17.78
N ASP A 225 -10.14 13.20 -18.33
CA ASP A 225 -11.05 12.59 -19.30
C ASP A 225 -12.30 12.00 -18.61
N ASN A 226 -13.12 12.90 -18.09
CA ASN A 226 -14.33 12.60 -17.36
C ASN A 226 -15.42 13.63 -17.65
N PRO A 227 -16.69 13.37 -17.29
CA PRO A 227 -17.80 14.27 -17.60
C PRO A 227 -17.68 15.69 -17.01
N ARG A 228 -16.73 15.92 -16.10
CA ARG A 228 -16.48 17.24 -15.51
C ARG A 228 -15.29 17.96 -16.16
N SER A 229 -14.58 17.30 -17.08
CA SER A 229 -13.34 17.78 -17.68
C SER A 229 -12.33 18.30 -16.64
N ALA A 230 -12.29 17.63 -15.48
CA ALA A 230 -11.55 18.09 -14.30
C ALA A 230 -10.58 17.01 -13.82
N SER A 231 -9.34 17.39 -13.58
CA SER A 231 -8.34 16.53 -12.95
C SER A 231 -8.71 16.28 -11.48
N TYR A 232 -8.39 15.09 -10.99
CA TYR A 232 -8.41 14.74 -9.56
C TYR A 232 -7.02 14.85 -8.92
N MET A 233 -5.99 15.19 -9.69
CA MET A 233 -4.61 15.40 -9.22
C MET A 233 -4.35 16.89 -9.05
N VAL A 234 -4.12 17.31 -7.80
CA VAL A 234 -3.85 18.71 -7.42
C VAL A 234 -2.67 19.26 -8.22
N GLY A 235 -2.87 20.42 -8.85
CA GLY A 235 -1.83 21.09 -9.63
C GLY A 235 -1.59 20.51 -11.03
N TYR A 236 -2.34 19.49 -11.44
CA TYR A 236 -2.29 18.93 -12.80
C TYR A 236 -3.55 19.29 -13.60
N GLY A 237 -3.36 19.78 -14.83
CA GLY A 237 -4.45 20.20 -15.71
C GLY A 237 -4.98 21.61 -15.43
N SER A 238 -5.88 22.10 -16.28
CA SER A 238 -6.45 23.45 -16.19
C SER A 238 -7.53 23.57 -15.10
N LEU A 239 -8.29 22.50 -14.85
CA LEU A 239 -9.30 22.41 -13.81
C LEU A 239 -8.92 21.29 -12.82
N THR A 240 -8.50 21.67 -11.62
CA THR A 240 -7.93 20.77 -10.60
C THR A 240 -8.38 21.20 -9.20
N PRO A 241 -8.39 20.30 -8.18
CA PRO A 241 -8.76 20.68 -6.83
C PRO A 241 -7.78 21.72 -6.28
N ASN A 242 -8.29 22.82 -5.76
CA ASN A 242 -7.51 23.92 -5.18
C ASN A 242 -7.66 24.04 -3.65
N ARG A 243 -8.47 23.17 -3.04
CA ARG A 243 -8.62 23.03 -1.59
C ARG A 243 -8.54 21.57 -1.20
N SER A 244 -7.38 21.16 -0.71
CA SER A 244 -7.18 19.84 -0.12
C SER A 244 -7.29 19.93 1.40
N ALA A 245 -7.80 18.89 2.05
CA ALA A 245 -7.79 18.78 3.52
C ALA A 245 -6.38 18.41 4.00
N ILE A 246 -5.42 19.33 3.79
CA ILE A 246 -4.00 19.18 4.14
C ILE A 246 -3.59 20.49 4.81
N VAL A 247 -2.84 20.42 5.91
CA VAL A 247 -2.11 21.57 6.44
C VAL A 247 -0.69 21.53 5.85
N PRO A 248 -0.33 22.44 4.93
CA PRO A 248 0.92 22.33 4.20
C PRO A 248 2.12 22.63 5.12
N PRO A 249 3.24 21.89 5.00
CA PRO A 249 4.49 22.23 5.68
C PRO A 249 5.07 23.52 5.10
N LEU A 250 6.02 24.13 5.81
CA LEU A 250 6.92 25.11 5.19
C LEU A 250 7.70 24.41 4.07
N LEU A 251 7.91 25.08 2.92
CA LEU A 251 8.72 24.57 1.82
C LEU A 251 10.15 24.29 2.32
N SER A 252 10.37 23.06 2.79
CA SER A 252 11.62 22.59 3.38
C SER A 252 11.94 21.22 2.78
N PRO A 253 13.22 20.91 2.53
CA PRO A 253 13.62 19.56 2.11
C PRO A 253 13.25 18.52 3.19
N LEU A 254 13.20 17.25 2.79
CA LEU A 254 12.97 16.12 3.71
C LEU A 254 13.90 16.22 4.94
N ARG A 255 13.32 16.52 6.11
CA ARG A 255 14.07 16.73 7.36
C ARG A 255 14.48 15.40 7.97
N SER A 256 15.76 15.23 8.34
CA SER A 256 16.32 14.02 8.99
C SER A 256 15.34 13.32 9.95
N ILE A 257 15.16 12.00 9.80
CA ILE A 257 14.32 11.20 10.71
C ILE A 257 14.92 11.28 12.13
N PRO A 258 14.16 11.73 13.15
CA PRO A 258 14.64 11.82 14.54
C PRO A 258 15.09 10.46 15.09
N ARG A 259 15.86 10.47 16.18
CA ARG A 259 16.12 9.22 16.94
C ARG A 259 14.84 8.88 17.72
N LEU A 260 14.44 7.61 17.65
CA LEU A 260 13.35 7.02 18.42
C LEU A 260 13.87 6.52 19.77
#